data_AF-M1MU20-F1
#
_entry.id   AF-M1MU20-F1
#
_cell.length_a   1.000
_cell.length_b   1.000
_cell.length_c   1.000
_cell.angle_alpha   90.00
_cell.angle_beta   90.00
_cell.angle_gamma   90.00
#
_symmetry.space_group_name_H-M   'P 1'
#
loop_
_entity.id
_entity.type
_entity.pdbx_description
1 polymer ?
#
loop_
_entity_poly.entity_id
_entity_poly.type
_entity_poly.pdbx_seq_one_letter_code
_entity_poly.pdbx_strand_id
1 'polypeptide(L)'
;MSDFKFAKYTEKIRSMLPFWFQMRKQPAESIGLQFLNFFGIQLDDIEYILNYAYKQTRIEDADTKFVDIVYKAILPSYYDMSSIKIISTKHELLSKADKLYDFFGLGYNYGIIDNNIMQPDYYFLDIENKIIYVREAYDIDDNYEGGQITVELKDGTVNTFALSIHQIWNYFDEFGALLSCPRLYGEKNEEYKNRILDVFKNPANSSKKGLANGISRELGMRKHKIWKDTNEDFVIKDSMVIANLIKVKNEIVKEEEILYTPEGYLVIKALGTNETYVDVSYISGLEIKALIDHSNNKFSNETYNANGMPKDLMLKYVKNIKNNGSIMWDDFMYNEACWIQNSDEYKVDTFGFIPATYDSNIKGFSDYGYFDKGGYERW
;
A
#
# COMPACT_ATOMS: atom_id res chain seq x y z
N MET A 1 38.11 -32.24 -18.84
CA MET A 1 37.72 -32.39 -17.42
C MET A 1 36.92 -31.15 -17.06
N SER A 2 35.69 -31.30 -16.60
CA SER A 2 34.89 -30.17 -16.12
C SER A 2 35.55 -29.56 -14.88
N ASP A 3 35.73 -28.24 -14.85
CA ASP A 3 36.23 -27.54 -13.67
C ASP A 3 35.26 -27.78 -12.50
N PHE A 4 35.66 -28.63 -11.56
CA PHE A 4 34.89 -28.90 -10.35
C PHE A 4 35.07 -27.72 -9.40
N LYS A 5 34.07 -26.85 -9.32
CA LYS A 5 34.11 -25.66 -8.45
C LYS A 5 33.56 -26.02 -7.07
N PHE A 6 34.41 -25.96 -6.05
CA PHE A 6 34.01 -26.15 -4.66
C PHE A 6 33.20 -24.96 -4.14
N ALA A 7 32.34 -25.21 -3.15
CA ALA A 7 31.59 -24.19 -2.42
C ALA A 7 32.53 -23.21 -1.68
N LYS A 8 32.05 -21.99 -1.43
CA LYS A 8 32.85 -20.90 -0.84
C LYS A 8 33.35 -21.30 0.55
N TYR A 9 32.51 -21.90 1.39
CA TYR A 9 32.94 -22.39 2.71
C TYR A 9 33.88 -23.59 2.63
N THR A 10 33.76 -24.45 1.62
CA THR A 10 34.71 -25.55 1.40
C THR A 10 36.11 -25.01 1.14
N GLU A 11 36.22 -23.98 0.29
CA GLU A 11 37.49 -23.32 0.01
C GLU A 11 38.05 -22.62 1.26
N LYS A 12 37.18 -21.99 2.06
CA LYS A 12 37.58 -21.40 3.34
C LYS A 12 38.13 -22.45 4.30
N ILE A 13 37.45 -23.59 4.48
CA ILE A 13 37.92 -24.71 5.31
C ILE A 13 39.24 -25.25 4.77
N ARG A 14 39.34 -25.49 3.45
CA ARG A 14 40.57 -25.98 2.79
C ARG A 14 41.76 -25.05 3.04
N SER A 15 41.54 -23.74 2.98
CA SER A 15 42.59 -22.73 3.21
C SER A 15 43.16 -22.79 4.63
N MET A 16 42.35 -23.24 5.60
CA MET A 16 42.72 -23.37 7.01
C MET A 16 43.42 -24.70 7.33
N LEU A 17 43.35 -25.70 6.45
CA LEU A 17 44.03 -26.99 6.64
C LEU A 17 45.55 -26.83 6.53
N PRO A 18 46.36 -27.58 7.29
CA PRO A 18 47.82 -27.54 7.17
C PRO A 18 48.30 -27.83 5.74
N PHE A 19 49.35 -27.15 5.30
CA PHE A 19 49.86 -27.23 3.91
C PHE A 19 50.23 -28.65 3.45
N TRP A 20 50.50 -29.56 4.39
CA TRP A 20 50.88 -30.94 4.10
C TRP A 20 49.70 -31.88 3.85
N PHE A 21 48.45 -31.46 4.12
CA PHE A 21 47.26 -32.27 3.86
C PHE A 21 47.02 -32.46 2.36
N GLN A 22 46.69 -33.69 1.95
CA GLN A 22 46.35 -34.02 0.56
C GLN A 22 45.13 -33.22 0.07
N MET A 23 44.14 -32.99 0.94
CA MET A 23 42.96 -32.14 0.66
C MET A 23 43.34 -30.72 0.18
N ARG A 24 44.46 -30.17 0.66
CA ARG A 24 44.91 -28.83 0.27
C ARG A 24 45.78 -28.85 -0.98
N LYS A 25 46.63 -29.88 -1.14
CA LYS A 25 47.56 -30.04 -2.28
C LYS A 25 46.89 -30.48 -3.57
N GLN A 26 45.97 -31.44 -3.48
CA GLN A 26 45.28 -32.06 -4.62
C GLN A 26 43.76 -32.08 -4.34
N PRO A 27 43.11 -30.91 -4.38
CA PRO A 27 41.71 -30.77 -3.97
C PRO A 27 40.74 -31.60 -4.82
N ALA A 28 40.95 -31.66 -6.14
CA ALA A 28 40.09 -32.41 -7.06
C ALA A 28 40.10 -33.93 -6.82
N GLU A 29 41.21 -34.47 -6.33
CA GLU A 29 41.40 -35.91 -6.10
C GLU A 29 41.02 -36.35 -4.68
N SER A 30 40.73 -35.41 -3.78
CA SER A 30 40.52 -35.71 -2.38
C SER A 30 39.06 -36.02 -2.05
N ILE A 31 38.76 -37.29 -1.79
CA ILE A 31 37.44 -37.75 -1.29
C ILE A 31 37.05 -36.99 -0.01
N GLY A 32 37.99 -36.75 0.89
CA GLY A 32 37.70 -36.01 2.12
C GLY A 32 37.32 -34.55 1.86
N LEU A 33 37.90 -33.90 0.84
CA LEU A 33 37.46 -32.55 0.46
C LEU A 33 36.11 -32.57 -0.25
N GLN A 34 35.83 -33.59 -1.07
CA GLN A 34 34.50 -33.78 -1.67
C GLN A 34 33.42 -34.01 -0.60
N PHE A 35 33.74 -34.76 0.46
CA PHE A 35 32.87 -34.92 1.63
C PHE A 35 32.66 -33.59 2.37
N LEU A 36 33.74 -32.84 2.62
CA LEU A 36 33.62 -31.49 3.21
C LEU A 36 32.83 -30.53 2.32
N ASN A 37 32.85 -30.75 1.00
CA ASN A 37 32.10 -29.92 0.07
C ASN A 37 30.59 -30.03 0.25
N PHE A 38 30.08 -31.19 0.65
CA PHE A 38 28.66 -31.35 1.00
C PHE A 38 28.26 -30.39 2.13
N PHE A 39 29.04 -30.34 3.21
CA PHE A 39 28.80 -29.38 4.30
C PHE A 39 29.05 -27.94 3.88
N GLY A 40 30.06 -27.69 3.03
CA GLY A 40 30.31 -26.36 2.50
C GLY A 40 29.15 -25.82 1.68
N ILE A 41 28.50 -26.65 0.85
CA ILE A 41 27.28 -26.29 0.12
C ILE A 41 26.16 -25.96 1.12
N GLN A 42 25.93 -26.81 2.13
CA GLN A 42 24.91 -26.54 3.15
C GLN A 42 25.17 -25.24 3.92
N LEU A 43 26.44 -24.92 4.22
CA LEU A 43 26.80 -23.66 4.88
C LEU A 43 26.62 -22.45 3.96
N ASP A 44 26.92 -22.59 2.66
CA ASP A 44 26.64 -21.55 1.66
C ASP A 44 25.12 -21.30 1.58
N ASP A 45 24.29 -22.35 1.58
CA ASP A 45 22.82 -22.26 1.60
C ASP A 45 22.31 -21.56 2.88
N ILE A 46 22.84 -21.93 4.06
CA ILE A 46 22.47 -21.29 5.33
C ILE A 46 22.86 -19.82 5.33
N GLU A 47 24.08 -19.47 4.89
CA GLU A 47 24.51 -18.07 4.78
C GLU A 47 23.59 -17.30 3.83
N TYR A 48 23.22 -17.89 2.69
CA TYR A 48 22.30 -17.30 1.74
C TYR A 48 20.93 -17.00 2.39
N ILE A 49 20.34 -17.98 3.08
CA ILE A 49 19.05 -17.84 3.75
C ILE A 49 19.12 -16.75 4.84
N LEU A 50 20.16 -16.75 5.67
CA LEU A 50 20.35 -15.76 6.73
C LEU A 50 20.50 -14.34 6.14
N ASN A 51 21.27 -14.20 5.08
CA ASN A 51 21.45 -12.92 4.39
C ASN A 51 20.15 -12.46 3.72
N TYR A 52 19.38 -13.37 3.12
CA TYR A 52 18.07 -13.05 2.56
C TYR A 52 17.12 -12.58 3.65
N ALA A 53 16.99 -13.34 4.75
CA ALA A 53 16.15 -12.96 5.89
C ALA A 53 16.56 -11.61 6.48
N TYR A 54 17.86 -11.35 6.63
CA TYR A 54 18.37 -10.07 7.10
C TYR A 54 18.01 -8.91 6.16
N LYS A 55 18.05 -9.10 4.83
CA LYS A 55 17.59 -8.08 3.87
C LYS A 55 16.10 -7.76 4.04
N GLN A 56 15.26 -8.75 4.32
CA GLN A 56 13.82 -8.53 4.52
C GLN A 56 13.50 -7.67 5.75
N THR A 57 14.43 -7.53 6.71
CA THR A 57 14.27 -6.64 7.87
C THR A 57 14.44 -5.15 7.53
N ARG A 58 14.87 -4.81 6.31
CA ARG A 58 15.06 -3.45 5.84
C ARG A 58 14.12 -3.18 4.67
N ILE A 59 13.19 -2.24 4.83
CA ILE A 59 12.16 -1.92 3.82
C ILE A 59 12.74 -1.61 2.43
N GLU A 60 13.94 -1.01 2.38
CA GLU A 60 14.64 -0.69 1.13
C GLU A 60 15.07 -1.95 0.38
N ASP A 61 15.61 -2.94 1.10
CA ASP A 61 16.16 -4.20 0.58
C ASP A 61 15.12 -5.32 0.50
N ALA A 62 13.94 -5.12 1.10
CA ALA A 62 12.87 -6.11 1.12
C ALA A 62 12.37 -6.43 -0.30
N ASP A 63 12.15 -7.72 -0.54
CA ASP A 63 11.84 -8.30 -1.84
C ASP A 63 10.37 -8.05 -2.21
N THR A 64 10.14 -7.12 -3.13
CA THR A 64 8.80 -6.78 -3.62
C THR A 64 8.19 -7.88 -4.49
N LYS A 65 8.98 -8.86 -4.96
CA LYS A 65 8.48 -10.00 -5.74
C LYS A 65 7.99 -11.16 -4.86
N PHE A 66 8.14 -11.06 -3.54
CA PHE A 66 7.55 -12.04 -2.64
C PHE A 66 6.03 -12.08 -2.81
N VAL A 67 5.41 -13.23 -2.58
CA VAL A 67 3.96 -13.39 -2.77
C VAL A 67 3.20 -12.47 -1.81
N ASP A 68 2.30 -11.67 -2.36
CA ASP A 68 1.46 -10.70 -1.64
C ASP A 68 -0.03 -11.04 -1.72
N ILE A 69 -0.45 -11.59 -2.84
CA ILE A 69 -1.84 -11.90 -3.14
C ILE A 69 -1.91 -13.30 -3.73
N VAL A 70 -2.88 -14.06 -3.25
CA VAL A 70 -3.40 -15.25 -3.92
C VAL A 70 -4.92 -15.10 -4.03
N TYR A 71 -5.56 -16.00 -4.73
CA TYR A 71 -7.01 -16.01 -4.90
C TYR A 71 -7.60 -17.24 -4.23
N LYS A 72 -8.79 -17.09 -3.67
CA LYS A 72 -9.48 -18.18 -2.99
C LYS A 72 -10.91 -18.37 -3.49
N ALA A 73 -11.29 -19.62 -3.62
CA ALA A 73 -12.67 -20.05 -3.79
C ALA A 73 -13.14 -20.74 -2.49
N ILE A 74 -14.26 -20.27 -1.94
CA ILE A 74 -14.87 -20.87 -0.75
C ILE A 74 -15.90 -21.90 -1.23
N LEU A 75 -15.72 -23.15 -0.81
CA LEU A 75 -16.63 -24.23 -1.14
C LEU A 75 -17.76 -24.31 -0.10
N PRO A 76 -18.97 -24.74 -0.50
CA PRO A 76 -20.06 -24.94 0.44
C PRO A 76 -19.73 -25.97 1.53
N SER A 77 -20.34 -25.85 2.71
CA SER A 77 -20.05 -26.75 3.84
C SER A 77 -20.35 -28.23 3.57
N TYR A 78 -21.30 -28.52 2.67
CA TYR A 78 -21.66 -29.87 2.25
C TYR A 78 -20.68 -30.48 1.23
N TYR A 79 -19.67 -29.73 0.77
CA TYR A 79 -18.71 -30.20 -0.22
C TYR A 79 -17.68 -31.15 0.41
N ASP A 80 -17.60 -32.37 -0.12
CA ASP A 80 -16.55 -33.31 0.26
C ASP A 80 -15.27 -33.00 -0.53
N MET A 81 -14.23 -32.54 0.16
CA MET A 81 -12.93 -32.22 -0.47
C MET A 81 -12.26 -33.45 -1.04
N SER A 82 -12.55 -34.64 -0.50
CA SER A 82 -11.96 -35.89 -0.96
C SER A 82 -12.58 -36.38 -2.28
N SER A 83 -13.73 -35.83 -2.66
CA SER A 83 -14.42 -36.13 -3.91
C SER A 83 -13.96 -35.24 -5.07
N ILE A 84 -13.17 -34.20 -4.81
CA ILE A 84 -12.56 -33.37 -5.86
C ILE A 84 -11.61 -34.23 -6.69
N LYS A 85 -11.84 -34.24 -8.00
CA LYS A 85 -11.06 -35.00 -8.98
C LYS A 85 -10.13 -34.09 -9.78
N ILE A 86 -10.67 -32.98 -10.30
CA ILE A 86 -9.94 -32.03 -11.15
C ILE A 86 -10.32 -30.61 -10.76
N ILE A 87 -9.34 -29.71 -10.80
CA ILE A 87 -9.55 -28.26 -10.77
C ILE A 87 -8.92 -27.70 -12.05
N SER A 88 -9.67 -26.87 -12.75
CA SER A 88 -9.28 -26.33 -14.04
C SER A 88 -9.74 -24.90 -14.24
N THR A 89 -9.10 -24.23 -15.18
CA THR A 89 -9.54 -22.97 -15.78
C THR A 89 -10.17 -23.27 -17.15
N LYS A 90 -10.60 -22.24 -17.90
CA LYS A 90 -11.03 -22.41 -19.30
C LYS A 90 -9.90 -22.88 -20.21
N HIS A 91 -8.64 -22.67 -19.80
CA HIS A 91 -7.47 -22.87 -20.65
C HIS A 91 -6.61 -24.06 -20.23
N GLU A 92 -6.57 -24.40 -18.94
CA GLU A 92 -5.64 -25.42 -18.43
C GLU A 92 -6.13 -26.15 -17.19
N LEU A 93 -5.47 -27.28 -16.91
CA LEU A 93 -5.67 -28.07 -15.71
C LEU A 93 -4.68 -27.62 -14.64
N LEU A 94 -5.19 -27.28 -13.45
CA LEU A 94 -4.33 -26.89 -12.34
C LEU A 94 -3.75 -28.12 -11.66
N SER A 95 -2.48 -28.02 -11.25
CA SER A 95 -1.76 -29.06 -10.51
C SER A 95 -1.94 -28.90 -9.01
N LYS A 96 -2.17 -29.99 -8.28
CA LYS A 96 -2.27 -29.93 -6.82
C LYS A 96 -0.88 -29.72 -6.20
N ALA A 97 -0.75 -28.73 -5.33
CA ALA A 97 0.39 -28.61 -4.43
C ALA A 97 0.14 -29.41 -3.14
N ASP A 98 1.07 -30.30 -2.79
CA ASP A 98 0.99 -31.08 -1.55
C ASP A 98 1.51 -30.29 -0.34
N LYS A 99 2.41 -29.33 -0.58
CA LYS A 99 2.98 -28.45 0.45
C LYS A 99 2.84 -27.00 0.05
N LEU A 100 2.72 -26.12 1.04
CA LEU A 100 2.73 -24.66 0.83
C LEU A 100 4.00 -24.19 0.12
N TYR A 101 5.13 -24.86 0.39
CA TYR A 101 6.41 -24.55 -0.25
C TYR A 101 6.36 -24.73 -1.78
N ASP A 102 5.66 -25.77 -2.24
CA ASP A 102 5.47 -26.04 -3.67
C ASP A 102 4.46 -25.05 -4.26
N PHE A 103 3.37 -24.78 -3.53
CA PHE A 103 2.36 -23.79 -3.92
C PHE A 103 2.97 -22.40 -4.14
N PHE A 104 3.79 -21.91 -3.22
CA PHE A 104 4.46 -20.62 -3.34
C PHE A 104 5.73 -20.65 -4.20
N GLY A 105 6.09 -21.81 -4.78
CA GLY A 105 7.26 -21.94 -5.65
C GLY A 105 8.60 -21.70 -4.95
N LEU A 106 8.65 -21.80 -3.61
CA LEU A 106 9.83 -21.52 -2.80
C LEU A 106 10.92 -22.59 -2.93
N GLY A 107 10.61 -23.74 -3.55
CA GLY A 107 11.46 -24.93 -3.69
C GLY A 107 12.44 -25.00 -4.83
N TYR A 108 12.35 -24.08 -5.78
CA TYR A 108 13.27 -24.06 -6.91
C TYR A 108 14.40 -23.07 -6.61
N ASN A 109 15.43 -23.63 -6.00
CA ASN A 109 16.70 -23.02 -5.68
C ASN A 109 17.29 -22.25 -6.88
N TYR A 110 17.72 -21.01 -6.60
CA TYR A 110 18.74 -20.23 -7.30
C TYR A 110 18.45 -19.73 -8.74
N GLY A 111 18.06 -18.46 -8.83
CA GLY A 111 18.52 -17.57 -9.91
C GLY A 111 17.57 -17.34 -11.08
N ILE A 112 16.41 -17.99 -11.13
CA ILE A 112 15.45 -17.82 -12.23
C ILE A 112 14.03 -17.78 -11.66
N ILE A 113 13.67 -16.67 -11.01
CA ILE A 113 12.25 -16.27 -10.91
C ILE A 113 11.75 -15.78 -12.29
N ASP A 114 12.66 -15.59 -13.25
CA ASP A 114 12.35 -15.02 -14.57
C ASP A 114 11.69 -15.97 -15.59
N ASN A 115 11.50 -17.26 -15.26
CA ASN A 115 10.81 -18.19 -16.17
C ASN A 115 9.60 -18.85 -15.50
N ASN A 116 8.54 -18.05 -15.31
CA ASN A 116 7.17 -18.53 -15.04
C ASN A 116 6.66 -19.52 -16.11
N ILE A 117 7.32 -19.61 -17.27
CA ILE A 117 6.90 -20.41 -18.43
C ILE A 117 6.91 -21.94 -18.16
N MET A 118 7.59 -22.42 -17.10
CA MET A 118 7.70 -23.86 -16.82
C MET A 118 7.18 -24.31 -15.45
N GLN A 119 6.66 -23.41 -14.62
CA GLN A 119 5.98 -23.84 -13.40
C GLN A 119 4.54 -24.17 -13.73
N PRO A 120 4.05 -25.39 -13.44
CA PRO A 120 2.63 -25.67 -13.62
C PRO A 120 1.82 -24.76 -12.70
N ASP A 121 0.63 -24.39 -13.12
CA ASP A 121 -0.27 -23.60 -12.30
C ASP A 121 -0.80 -24.44 -11.14
N TYR A 122 -0.34 -24.08 -9.94
CA TYR A 122 -0.65 -24.81 -8.73
C TYR A 122 -1.93 -24.30 -8.06
N TYR A 123 -2.69 -25.23 -7.49
CA TYR A 123 -3.69 -24.96 -6.47
C TYR A 123 -3.34 -25.62 -5.14
N PHE A 124 -3.80 -25.03 -4.04
CA PHE A 124 -3.66 -25.59 -2.70
C PHE A 124 -5.04 -25.80 -2.07
N LEU A 125 -5.24 -26.94 -1.40
CA LEU A 125 -6.51 -27.28 -0.74
C LEU A 125 -6.38 -27.14 0.77
N ASP A 126 -7.17 -26.24 1.33
CA ASP A 126 -7.44 -26.19 2.75
C ASP A 126 -8.70 -27.03 3.04
N ILE A 127 -8.46 -28.27 3.46
CA ILE A 127 -9.51 -29.27 3.67
C ILE A 127 -10.41 -28.90 4.85
N GLU A 128 -9.83 -28.25 5.87
CA GLU A 128 -10.51 -27.90 7.12
C GLU A 128 -11.49 -26.74 6.87
N ASN A 129 -11.02 -25.68 6.20
CA ASN A 129 -11.84 -24.50 5.94
C ASN A 129 -12.64 -24.58 4.64
N LYS A 130 -12.48 -25.65 3.85
CA LYS A 130 -13.14 -25.85 2.55
C LYS A 130 -12.79 -24.74 1.56
N ILE A 131 -11.51 -24.39 1.49
CA ILE A 131 -11.01 -23.33 0.62
C ILE A 131 -10.04 -23.90 -0.41
N ILE A 132 -10.20 -23.49 -1.67
CA ILE A 132 -9.22 -23.71 -2.73
C ILE A 132 -8.46 -22.41 -2.91
N TYR A 133 -7.13 -22.45 -2.81
CA TYR A 133 -6.26 -21.33 -3.13
C TYR A 133 -5.60 -21.54 -4.48
N VAL A 134 -5.47 -20.47 -5.25
CA VAL A 134 -4.80 -20.42 -6.55
C VAL A 134 -3.95 -19.15 -6.64
N ARG A 135 -2.85 -19.18 -7.41
CA ARG A 135 -1.88 -18.06 -7.41
C ARG A 135 -2.34 -16.84 -8.19
N GLU A 136 -3.06 -17.04 -9.29
CA GLU A 136 -3.44 -15.97 -10.21
C GLU A 136 -4.97 -15.85 -10.31
N ALA A 137 -5.44 -14.71 -10.81
CA ALA A 137 -6.83 -14.54 -11.19
C ALA A 137 -7.04 -15.20 -12.56
N TYR A 138 -7.66 -16.36 -12.57
CA TYR A 138 -7.98 -17.09 -13.79
C TYR A 138 -9.37 -16.72 -14.32
N ASP A 139 -9.54 -16.72 -15.65
CA ASP A 139 -10.84 -16.58 -16.30
C ASP A 139 -11.66 -15.33 -15.90
N ILE A 140 -10.99 -14.19 -15.68
CA ILE A 140 -11.61 -12.88 -15.39
C ILE A 140 -12.62 -12.52 -16.48
N ASP A 141 -13.82 -12.12 -16.05
CA ASP A 141 -14.85 -11.56 -16.92
C ASP A 141 -15.68 -10.51 -16.16
N ASP A 142 -16.62 -9.85 -16.86
CA ASP A 142 -17.44 -8.77 -16.30
C ASP A 142 -18.26 -9.19 -15.05
N ASN A 143 -18.51 -10.49 -14.86
CA ASN A 143 -19.24 -11.03 -13.71
C ASN A 143 -18.31 -11.47 -12.58
N TYR A 144 -17.02 -11.70 -12.86
CA TYR A 144 -16.03 -12.23 -11.93
C TYR A 144 -14.74 -11.42 -11.98
N GLU A 145 -14.72 -10.29 -11.27
CA GLU A 145 -13.55 -9.39 -11.17
C GLU A 145 -12.30 -10.10 -10.64
N GLY A 146 -12.47 -11.04 -9.69
CA GLY A 146 -11.38 -11.86 -9.15
C GLY A 146 -11.06 -13.12 -9.97
N GLY A 147 -11.83 -13.39 -11.03
CA GLY A 147 -11.76 -14.62 -11.80
C GLY A 147 -12.66 -15.75 -11.28
N GLN A 148 -12.54 -16.92 -11.89
CA GLN A 148 -13.28 -18.13 -11.53
C GLN A 148 -12.46 -19.38 -11.81
N ILE A 149 -12.81 -20.48 -11.13
CA ILE A 149 -12.26 -21.82 -11.39
C ILE A 149 -13.38 -22.84 -11.50
N THR A 150 -13.13 -23.91 -12.24
CA THR A 150 -14.02 -25.05 -12.38
C THR A 150 -13.50 -26.23 -11.56
N VAL A 151 -14.39 -26.86 -10.81
CA VAL A 151 -14.11 -28.02 -9.96
C VAL A 151 -14.98 -29.19 -10.42
N GLU A 152 -14.32 -30.27 -10.86
CA GLU A 152 -14.95 -31.54 -11.23
C GLU A 152 -14.83 -32.53 -10.06
N LEU A 153 -15.96 -33.11 -9.67
CA LEU A 153 -16.04 -34.16 -8.68
C LEU A 153 -15.90 -35.56 -9.29
N LYS A 154 -15.59 -36.56 -8.47
CA LYS A 154 -15.47 -37.98 -8.88
C LYS A 154 -16.75 -38.56 -9.47
N ASP A 155 -17.91 -38.00 -9.14
CA ASP A 155 -19.22 -38.40 -9.69
C ASP A 155 -19.52 -37.74 -11.06
N GLY A 156 -18.62 -36.87 -11.55
CA GLY A 156 -18.77 -36.14 -12.81
C GLY A 156 -19.49 -34.80 -12.67
N THR A 157 -19.91 -34.41 -11.46
CA THR A 157 -20.50 -33.08 -11.22
C THR A 157 -19.45 -31.99 -11.42
N VAL A 158 -19.77 -30.98 -12.22
CA VAL A 158 -18.90 -29.84 -12.51
C VAL A 158 -19.53 -28.59 -11.93
N ASN A 159 -18.77 -27.86 -11.10
CA ASN A 159 -19.21 -26.60 -10.51
C ASN A 159 -18.17 -25.50 -10.76
N THR A 160 -18.64 -24.27 -10.92
CA THR A 160 -17.78 -23.10 -11.09
C THR A 160 -17.86 -22.23 -9.84
N PHE A 161 -16.70 -21.76 -9.37
CA PHE A 161 -16.59 -20.94 -8.18
C PHE A 161 -15.90 -19.62 -8.50
N ALA A 162 -16.50 -18.52 -8.04
CA ALA A 162 -15.90 -17.21 -8.09
C ALA A 162 -14.66 -17.16 -7.17
N LEU A 163 -13.61 -16.54 -7.67
CA LEU A 163 -12.40 -16.27 -6.91
C LEU A 163 -12.53 -14.91 -6.20
N SER A 164 -12.02 -14.87 -4.98
CA SER A 164 -11.88 -13.64 -4.19
C SER A 164 -10.42 -13.43 -3.80
N ILE A 165 -9.98 -12.18 -3.70
CA ILE A 165 -8.60 -11.87 -3.31
C ILE A 165 -8.37 -12.34 -1.87
N HIS A 166 -7.23 -12.99 -1.67
CA HIS A 166 -6.70 -13.37 -0.37
C HIS A 166 -5.30 -12.81 -0.21
N GLN A 167 -5.17 -11.85 0.69
CA GLN A 167 -3.88 -11.25 1.02
C GLN A 167 -3.02 -12.24 1.81
N ILE A 168 -1.76 -12.36 1.40
CA ILE A 168 -0.73 -13.10 2.11
C ILE A 168 0.08 -12.11 2.93
N TRP A 169 0.10 -12.32 4.25
CA TRP A 169 0.91 -11.53 5.17
C TRP A 169 2.40 -11.77 4.91
N ASN A 170 3.16 -10.71 4.66
CA ASN A 170 4.61 -10.78 4.43
C ASN A 170 5.36 -9.65 5.15
N TYR A 171 6.65 -9.50 4.83
CA TYR A 171 7.54 -8.55 5.49
C TYR A 171 7.06 -7.09 5.41
N PHE A 172 6.34 -6.71 4.35
CA PHE A 172 5.78 -5.36 4.22
C PHE A 172 4.62 -5.12 5.20
N ASP A 173 3.85 -6.17 5.51
CA ASP A 173 2.75 -6.07 6.47
C ASP A 173 3.27 -5.84 7.89
N GLU A 174 4.45 -6.37 8.23
CA GLU A 174 5.15 -6.04 9.49
C GLU A 174 5.51 -4.55 9.58
N PHE A 175 6.10 -3.98 8.51
CA PHE A 175 6.41 -2.54 8.47
C PHE A 175 5.14 -1.68 8.53
N GLY A 176 4.10 -2.07 7.80
CA GLY A 176 2.82 -1.39 7.83
C GLY A 176 2.16 -1.44 9.20
N ALA A 177 2.21 -2.59 9.89
CA ALA A 177 1.71 -2.74 11.26
C ALA A 177 2.46 -1.82 12.23
N LEU A 178 3.80 -1.74 12.13
CA LEU A 178 4.61 -0.82 12.95
C LEU A 178 4.26 0.66 12.73
N LEU A 179 3.85 1.01 11.52
CA LEU A 179 3.57 2.40 11.11
C LEU A 179 2.08 2.72 11.08
N SER A 180 1.22 1.82 11.56
CA SER A 180 -0.24 1.94 11.51
C SER A 180 -0.76 2.25 10.10
N CYS A 181 -0.14 1.64 9.09
CA CYS A 181 -0.45 1.78 7.68
C CYS A 181 -0.81 0.39 7.15
N PRO A 182 -2.02 -0.13 7.40
CA PRO A 182 -2.41 -1.47 6.99
C PRO A 182 -2.60 -1.53 5.47
N ARG A 183 -2.27 -2.67 4.84
CA ARG A 183 -2.38 -2.90 3.39
C ARG A 183 -3.81 -2.66 2.89
N LEU A 184 -3.96 -2.03 1.72
CA LEU A 184 -5.25 -1.87 1.06
C LEU A 184 -5.65 -3.15 0.32
N TYR A 185 -6.95 -3.32 0.11
CA TYR A 185 -7.47 -4.48 -0.63
C TYR A 185 -6.90 -4.52 -2.06
N GLY A 186 -6.24 -5.62 -2.41
CA GLY A 186 -5.62 -5.81 -3.73
C GLY A 186 -4.29 -5.07 -3.93
N GLU A 187 -3.74 -4.41 -2.90
CA GLU A 187 -2.50 -3.64 -3.01
C GLU A 187 -1.27 -4.55 -3.08
N LYS A 188 -0.46 -4.36 -4.14
CA LYS A 188 0.76 -5.14 -4.34
C LYS A 188 1.90 -4.65 -3.45
N ASN A 189 2.91 -5.50 -3.24
CA ASN A 189 4.07 -5.18 -2.41
C ASN A 189 4.80 -3.90 -2.83
N GLU A 190 4.95 -3.65 -4.12
CA GLU A 190 5.63 -2.44 -4.62
C GLU A 190 4.83 -1.17 -4.29
N GLU A 191 3.52 -1.20 -4.49
CA GLU A 191 2.60 -0.11 -4.16
C GLU A 191 2.58 0.14 -2.65
N TYR A 192 2.46 -0.94 -1.87
CA TYR A 192 2.44 -0.88 -0.42
C TYR A 192 3.75 -0.37 0.17
N LYS A 193 4.90 -0.81 -0.35
CA LYS A 193 6.22 -0.27 0.01
C LYS A 193 6.26 1.25 -0.16
N ASN A 194 5.79 1.75 -1.30
CA ASN A 194 5.74 3.19 -1.57
C ASN A 194 4.82 3.92 -0.59
N ARG A 195 3.66 3.34 -0.27
CA ARG A 195 2.70 3.90 0.69
C ARG A 195 3.21 3.91 2.14
N ILE A 196 3.94 2.87 2.54
CA ILE A 196 4.63 2.83 3.84
C ILE A 196 5.71 3.92 3.92
N LEU A 197 6.52 4.06 2.87
CA LEU A 197 7.53 5.14 2.80
C LEU A 197 6.88 6.54 2.77
N ASP A 198 5.65 6.65 2.26
CA ASP A 198 4.88 7.90 2.26
C ASP A 198 4.63 8.45 3.67
N VAL A 199 4.55 7.58 4.69
CA VAL A 199 4.42 7.99 6.10
C VAL A 199 5.50 8.99 6.50
N PHE A 200 6.74 8.78 6.02
CA PHE A 200 7.88 9.65 6.31
C PHE A 200 8.02 10.80 5.31
N LYS A 201 7.75 10.56 4.02
CA LYS A 201 7.88 11.57 2.95
C LYS A 201 6.79 12.64 3.00
N ASN A 202 5.60 12.26 3.46
CA ASN A 202 4.38 13.05 3.47
C ASN A 202 3.65 12.84 4.81
N PRO A 203 4.18 13.41 5.91
CA PRO A 203 3.61 13.20 7.23
C PRO A 203 2.19 13.75 7.32
N ALA A 204 1.34 13.03 8.05
CA ALA A 204 0.00 13.47 8.39
C ALA A 204 0.05 14.37 9.64
N ASN A 205 -0.77 15.41 9.67
CA ASN A 205 -0.96 16.31 10.80
C ASN A 205 -2.29 17.09 10.63
N SER A 206 -2.61 17.99 11.55
CA SER A 206 -3.86 18.76 11.56
C SER A 206 -3.95 19.89 10.52
N SER A 207 -2.88 20.19 9.78
CA SER A 207 -2.95 21.17 8.68
C SER A 207 -3.71 20.60 7.48
N LYS A 208 -4.23 21.47 6.60
CA LYS A 208 -4.88 21.05 5.33
C LYS A 208 -4.00 20.08 4.52
N LYS A 209 -2.70 20.34 4.44
CA LYS A 209 -1.72 19.47 3.77
C LYS A 209 -1.52 18.15 4.51
N GLY A 210 -1.42 18.18 5.83
CA GLY A 210 -1.27 16.98 6.65
C GLY A 210 -2.49 16.07 6.55
N LEU A 211 -3.70 16.64 6.57
CA LEU A 211 -4.95 15.92 6.36
C LEU A 211 -5.01 15.30 4.97
N ALA A 212 -4.66 16.07 3.93
CA ALA A 212 -4.57 15.56 2.57
C ALA A 212 -3.63 14.36 2.47
N ASN A 213 -2.43 14.48 3.05
CA ASN A 213 -1.45 13.39 3.06
C ASN A 213 -2.00 12.15 3.77
N GLY A 214 -2.52 12.30 4.99
CA GLY A 214 -3.09 11.20 5.77
C GLY A 214 -4.21 10.50 5.02
N ILE A 215 -5.25 11.22 4.60
CA ILE A 215 -6.39 10.66 3.87
C ILE A 215 -5.93 10.00 2.57
N SER A 216 -5.04 10.66 1.82
CA SER A 216 -4.58 10.11 0.54
C SER A 216 -3.81 8.80 0.69
N ARG A 217 -3.07 8.66 1.80
CA ARG A 217 -2.35 7.43 2.13
C ARG A 217 -3.32 6.35 2.58
N GLU A 218 -4.24 6.64 3.49
CA GLU A 218 -5.20 5.62 3.97
C GLU A 218 -6.15 5.13 2.86
N LEU A 219 -6.35 5.92 1.80
CA LEU A 219 -7.25 5.58 0.69
C LEU A 219 -6.54 5.24 -0.63
N GLY A 220 -5.20 5.19 -0.66
CA GLY A 220 -4.46 4.86 -1.88
C GLY A 220 -4.65 5.87 -3.04
N MET A 221 -4.89 7.14 -2.70
CA MET A 221 -5.22 8.20 -3.66
C MET A 221 -3.99 8.91 -4.24
N ARG A 222 -2.80 8.68 -3.67
CA ARG A 222 -1.55 9.21 -4.22
C ARG A 222 -1.17 8.43 -5.48
N LYS A 223 -0.94 9.15 -6.56
CA LYS A 223 -0.51 8.59 -7.85
C LYS A 223 0.95 8.93 -8.10
N HIS A 224 1.66 7.99 -8.70
CA HIS A 224 3.02 8.16 -9.23
C HIS A 224 2.96 7.96 -10.74
N LYS A 225 3.49 8.93 -11.50
CA LYS A 225 3.56 8.88 -12.95
C LYS A 225 4.95 9.27 -13.40
N ILE A 226 5.43 8.57 -14.42
CA ILE A 226 6.73 8.84 -15.04
C ILE A 226 6.54 9.85 -16.16
N TRP A 227 7.21 10.99 -16.05
CA TRP A 227 7.34 11.98 -17.11
C TRP A 227 8.50 11.57 -18.03
N LYS A 228 8.15 11.14 -19.24
CA LYS A 228 9.08 10.51 -20.21
C LYS A 228 9.96 11.50 -20.97
N ASP A 229 9.48 12.74 -21.17
CA ASP A 229 10.23 13.80 -21.85
C ASP A 229 9.97 15.12 -21.16
N THR A 230 10.97 15.63 -20.43
CA THR A 230 10.86 16.90 -19.72
C THR A 230 10.92 18.14 -20.62
N ASN A 231 11.05 17.97 -21.94
CA ASN A 231 10.89 19.05 -22.92
C ASN A 231 9.44 19.24 -23.37
N GLU A 232 8.56 18.30 -23.05
CA GLU A 232 7.13 18.38 -23.30
C GLU A 232 6.37 18.65 -22.00
N ASP A 233 5.25 19.37 -22.08
CA ASP A 233 4.39 19.63 -20.94
C ASP A 233 3.81 18.34 -20.33
N PHE A 234 3.75 18.26 -19.00
CA PHE A 234 3.15 17.13 -18.30
C PHE A 234 1.68 17.42 -17.99
N VAL A 235 0.77 16.63 -18.57
CA VAL A 235 -0.68 16.82 -18.43
C VAL A 235 -1.27 15.82 -17.44
N ILE A 236 -1.91 16.31 -16.39
CA ILE A 236 -2.65 15.52 -15.41
C ILE A 236 -4.14 15.65 -15.72
N LYS A 237 -4.74 14.54 -16.17
CA LYS A 237 -6.16 14.44 -16.53
C LYS A 237 -7.06 13.95 -15.39
N ASP A 238 -6.46 13.54 -14.26
CA ASP A 238 -7.19 13.01 -13.12
C ASP A 238 -8.05 14.12 -12.47
N SER A 239 -9.20 13.74 -11.92
CA SER A 239 -10.12 14.66 -11.28
C SER A 239 -9.71 14.95 -9.83
N MET A 240 -10.14 16.12 -9.31
CA MET A 240 -9.94 16.53 -7.91
C MET A 240 -8.47 16.42 -7.48
N VAL A 241 -7.57 16.98 -8.27
CA VAL A 241 -6.14 16.99 -7.96
C VAL A 241 -5.82 18.15 -7.03
N ILE A 242 -5.06 17.86 -5.96
CA ILE A 242 -4.60 18.89 -5.02
C ILE A 242 -3.31 19.53 -5.56
N ALA A 243 -3.47 20.62 -6.32
CA ALA A 243 -2.39 21.27 -7.08
C ALA A 243 -1.16 21.62 -6.23
N ASN A 244 -1.35 22.17 -5.04
CA ASN A 244 -0.26 22.57 -4.13
C ASN A 244 0.47 21.39 -3.45
N LEU A 245 0.12 20.15 -3.79
CA LEU A 245 0.80 18.93 -3.34
C LEU A 245 1.35 18.09 -4.50
N ILE A 246 1.36 18.63 -5.71
CA ILE A 246 2.07 18.03 -6.84
C ILE A 246 3.57 18.12 -6.55
N LYS A 247 4.27 17.00 -6.69
CA LYS A 247 5.72 16.91 -6.57
C LYS A 247 6.36 16.40 -7.85
N VAL A 248 7.49 16.99 -8.21
CA VAL A 248 8.39 16.56 -9.28
C VAL A 248 9.74 16.28 -8.62
N LYS A 249 10.28 15.06 -8.77
CA LYS A 249 11.51 14.63 -8.07
C LYS A 249 11.46 14.80 -6.54
N ASN A 250 10.31 14.55 -5.93
CA ASN A 250 10.03 14.79 -4.50
C ASN A 250 9.99 16.26 -4.05
N GLU A 251 10.16 17.24 -4.94
CA GLU A 251 10.02 18.67 -4.64
C GLU A 251 8.64 19.19 -5.04
N ILE A 252 8.04 20.06 -4.22
CA ILE A 252 6.71 20.59 -4.49
C ILE A 252 6.80 21.62 -5.62
N VAL A 253 5.96 21.44 -6.64
CA VAL A 253 5.84 22.38 -7.76
C VAL A 253 5.17 23.65 -7.27
N LYS A 254 5.68 24.81 -7.69
CA LYS A 254 5.06 26.10 -7.34
C LYS A 254 3.73 26.24 -8.07
N GLU A 255 2.75 26.83 -7.40
CA GLU A 255 1.40 27.00 -7.96
C GLU A 255 1.39 27.82 -9.26
N GLU A 256 2.31 28.78 -9.39
CA GLU A 256 2.51 29.60 -10.60
C GLU A 256 2.97 28.79 -11.83
N GLU A 257 3.59 27.63 -11.61
CA GLU A 257 4.08 26.74 -12.65
C GLU A 257 3.00 25.74 -13.11
N ILE A 258 1.87 25.71 -12.43
CA ILE A 258 0.74 24.83 -12.70
C ILE A 258 -0.32 25.63 -13.46
N LEU A 259 -0.58 25.21 -14.70
CA LEU A 259 -1.61 25.81 -15.55
C LEU A 259 -2.86 24.94 -15.59
N TYR A 260 -4.02 25.59 -15.75
CA TYR A 260 -5.30 24.92 -15.97
C TYR A 260 -5.69 25.03 -17.45
N THR A 261 -6.00 23.90 -18.08
CA THR A 261 -6.59 23.91 -19.43
C THR A 261 -8.07 24.31 -19.36
N PRO A 262 -8.68 24.75 -20.48
CA PRO A 262 -10.13 25.03 -20.54
C PRO A 262 -11.00 23.84 -20.13
N GLU A 263 -10.51 22.62 -20.32
CA GLU A 263 -11.18 21.37 -19.95
C GLU A 263 -11.00 21.02 -18.45
N GLY A 264 -10.20 21.80 -17.71
CA GLY A 264 -9.95 21.60 -16.28
C GLY A 264 -8.79 20.66 -15.95
N TYR A 265 -7.94 20.32 -16.93
CA TYR A 265 -6.72 19.54 -16.68
C TYR A 265 -5.62 20.41 -16.09
N LEU A 266 -4.73 19.80 -15.29
CA LEU A 266 -3.53 20.47 -14.80
C LEU A 266 -2.36 20.22 -15.74
N VAL A 267 -1.59 21.25 -16.03
CA VAL A 267 -0.41 21.18 -16.89
C VAL A 267 0.79 21.74 -16.12
N ILE A 268 1.84 20.93 -16.01
CA ILE A 268 3.15 21.37 -15.54
C ILE A 268 3.97 21.67 -16.78
N LYS A 269 4.46 22.91 -16.90
CA LYS A 269 5.28 23.31 -18.05
C LYS A 269 6.55 22.47 -18.15
N ALA A 270 6.99 22.22 -19.38
CA ALA A 270 8.28 21.61 -19.67
C ALA A 270 9.42 22.24 -18.84
N LEU A 271 10.27 21.39 -18.25
CA LEU A 271 11.42 21.81 -17.44
C LEU A 271 12.59 22.30 -18.29
N GLY A 272 12.62 21.93 -19.59
CA GLY A 272 13.73 22.23 -20.49
C GLY A 272 15.02 21.47 -20.15
N THR A 273 14.90 20.37 -19.41
CA THR A 273 16.00 19.44 -19.12
C THR A 273 15.99 18.27 -20.10
N ASN A 274 17.14 17.64 -20.34
CA ASN A 274 17.25 16.42 -21.15
C ASN A 274 17.09 15.14 -20.30
N GLU A 275 16.25 15.19 -19.27
CA GLU A 275 15.98 14.03 -18.43
C GLU A 275 14.81 13.22 -19.00
N THR A 276 15.00 11.90 -19.07
CA THR A 276 14.07 10.99 -19.74
C THR A 276 13.10 10.29 -18.80
N TYR A 277 13.31 10.37 -17.48
CA TYR A 277 12.49 9.67 -16.50
C TYR A 277 12.41 10.48 -15.20
N VAL A 278 11.46 11.40 -15.15
CA VAL A 278 11.20 12.18 -13.93
C VAL A 278 9.93 11.68 -13.25
N ASP A 279 10.03 11.35 -11.96
CA ASP A 279 8.87 10.96 -11.15
C ASP A 279 8.02 12.18 -10.79
N VAL A 280 6.73 12.07 -11.07
CA VAL A 280 5.70 13.04 -10.70
C VAL A 280 4.70 12.35 -9.77
N SER A 281 4.57 12.88 -8.55
CA SER A 281 3.62 12.37 -7.55
C SER A 281 2.57 13.42 -7.19
N TYR A 282 1.32 13.01 -7.06
CA TYR A 282 0.23 13.92 -6.71
C TYR A 282 -0.95 13.16 -6.07
N ILE A 283 -1.87 13.89 -5.44
CA ILE A 283 -3.09 13.33 -4.85
C ILE A 283 -4.26 13.63 -5.78
N SER A 284 -5.05 12.62 -6.13
CA SER A 284 -6.24 12.73 -6.98
C SER A 284 -7.47 12.10 -6.32
N GLY A 285 -8.67 12.56 -6.68
CA GLY A 285 -9.91 12.03 -6.12
C GLY A 285 -10.25 12.55 -4.72
N LEU A 286 -9.57 13.62 -4.27
CA LEU A 286 -9.77 14.22 -2.96
C LEU A 286 -10.00 15.73 -3.08
N GLU A 287 -11.16 16.18 -2.61
CA GLU A 287 -11.48 17.60 -2.50
C GLU A 287 -11.61 17.99 -1.02
N ILE A 288 -10.80 18.96 -0.57
CA ILE A 288 -10.80 19.42 0.82
C ILE A 288 -11.37 20.83 0.87
N LYS A 289 -12.53 20.96 1.52
CA LYS A 289 -13.22 22.23 1.75
C LYS A 289 -13.36 22.47 3.24
N ALA A 290 -13.25 23.72 3.66
CA ALA A 290 -13.70 24.10 4.98
C ALA A 290 -15.23 24.12 4.99
N LEU A 291 -15.84 23.64 6.09
CA LEU A 291 -17.29 23.64 6.28
C LEU A 291 -17.89 25.06 6.22
N ILE A 292 -17.08 26.05 6.59
CA ILE A 292 -17.40 27.46 6.51
C ILE A 292 -16.33 28.11 5.63
N ASP A 293 -16.61 28.21 4.34
CA ASP A 293 -15.78 28.94 3.39
C ASP A 293 -16.66 29.77 2.46
N HIS A 294 -16.91 31.02 2.86
CA HIS A 294 -17.67 31.96 2.06
C HIS A 294 -16.93 32.45 0.80
N SER A 295 -15.63 32.14 0.67
CA SER A 295 -14.89 32.43 -0.56
C SER A 295 -15.18 31.38 -1.64
N ASN A 296 -15.58 30.17 -1.25
CA ASN A 296 -15.98 29.11 -2.18
C ASN A 296 -17.49 29.17 -2.46
N ASN A 297 -17.86 30.02 -3.42
CA ASN A 297 -19.26 30.22 -3.82
C ASN A 297 -19.98 28.91 -4.18
N LYS A 298 -19.32 27.94 -4.81
CA LYS A 298 -19.97 26.69 -5.21
C LYS A 298 -20.39 25.86 -4.00
N PHE A 299 -19.45 25.55 -3.12
CA PHE A 299 -19.74 24.73 -1.95
C PHE A 299 -20.64 25.45 -0.95
N SER A 300 -20.39 26.75 -0.72
CA SER A 300 -21.25 27.57 0.15
C SER A 300 -22.70 27.59 -0.36
N ASN A 301 -22.92 27.63 -1.68
CA ASN A 301 -24.27 27.56 -2.24
C ASN A 301 -24.91 26.16 -2.13
N GLU A 302 -24.12 25.09 -2.05
CA GLU A 302 -24.62 23.73 -1.84
C GLU A 302 -25.00 23.49 -0.36
N THR A 303 -24.29 24.13 0.57
CA THR A 303 -24.47 23.94 2.02
C THR A 303 -25.34 25.00 2.68
N TYR A 304 -25.47 26.20 2.12
CA TYR A 304 -26.25 27.31 2.67
C TYR A 304 -27.31 27.84 1.71
N ASN A 305 -28.39 28.35 2.29
CA ASN A 305 -29.39 29.16 1.61
C ASN A 305 -28.91 30.61 1.46
N ALA A 306 -29.56 31.38 0.59
CA ALA A 306 -29.24 32.80 0.38
C ALA A 306 -29.40 33.66 1.66
N ASN A 307 -30.17 33.18 2.64
CA ASN A 307 -30.35 33.82 3.95
C ASN A 307 -29.33 33.36 5.01
N GLY A 308 -28.31 32.58 4.63
CA GLY A 308 -27.27 32.06 5.54
C GLY A 308 -27.69 30.83 6.35
N MET A 309 -28.93 30.35 6.24
CA MET A 309 -29.39 29.15 6.94
C MET A 309 -28.80 27.87 6.31
N PRO A 310 -28.46 26.84 7.10
CA PRO A 310 -27.95 25.58 6.57
C PRO A 310 -29.01 24.85 5.73
N LYS A 311 -28.57 24.25 4.62
CA LYS A 311 -29.35 23.30 3.83
C LYS A 311 -29.27 21.89 4.40
N ASP A 312 -30.09 20.98 3.87
CA ASP A 312 -30.10 19.56 4.25
C ASP A 312 -28.73 18.90 4.14
N LEU A 313 -27.91 19.30 3.15
CA LEU A 313 -26.55 18.78 3.00
C LEU A 313 -25.67 19.14 4.20
N MET A 314 -25.75 20.38 4.68
CA MET A 314 -25.01 20.83 5.85
C MET A 314 -25.50 20.10 7.11
N LEU A 315 -26.81 19.97 7.29
CA LEU A 315 -27.40 19.20 8.39
C LEU A 315 -26.96 17.74 8.37
N LYS A 316 -26.84 17.13 7.18
CA LYS A 316 -26.32 15.77 7.00
C LYS A 316 -24.85 15.67 7.42
N TYR A 317 -24.00 16.63 7.04
CA TYR A 317 -22.60 16.65 7.49
C TYR A 317 -22.48 16.79 9.00
N VAL A 318 -23.23 17.71 9.60
CA VAL A 318 -23.27 17.91 11.06
C VAL A 318 -23.69 16.63 11.78
N LYS A 319 -24.76 15.97 11.31
CA LYS A 319 -25.21 14.68 11.84
C LYS A 319 -24.16 13.58 11.72
N ASN A 320 -23.47 13.51 10.58
CA ASN A 320 -22.41 12.52 10.37
C ASN A 320 -21.21 12.77 11.30
N ILE A 321 -20.81 14.03 11.50
CA ILE A 321 -19.73 14.39 12.43
C ILE A 321 -20.12 13.98 13.86
N LYS A 322 -21.36 14.30 14.28
CA LYS A 322 -21.87 13.92 15.60
C LYS A 322 -21.87 12.40 15.80
N ASN A 323 -22.33 11.63 14.81
CA ASN A 323 -22.47 10.19 14.93
C ASN A 323 -21.16 9.41 14.80
N ASN A 324 -20.21 9.89 13.98
CA ASN A 324 -19.03 9.12 13.59
C ASN A 324 -17.69 9.75 14.01
N GLY A 325 -17.67 11.05 14.33
CA GLY A 325 -16.45 11.82 14.61
C GLY A 325 -16.31 12.29 16.06
N SER A 326 -17.29 12.04 16.92
CA SER A 326 -17.24 12.42 18.33
C SER A 326 -16.30 11.50 19.12
N ILE A 327 -15.00 11.72 18.96
CA ILE A 327 -13.96 11.11 19.82
C ILE A 327 -13.65 12.04 21.02
N MET A 328 -14.08 13.30 20.96
CA MET A 328 -13.84 14.36 21.96
C MET A 328 -15.05 15.31 22.14
N TRP A 329 -16.21 15.02 21.52
CA TRP A 329 -17.25 16.00 21.20
C TRP A 329 -18.62 15.53 21.69
N ASP A 330 -18.77 15.15 22.98
CA ASP A 330 -19.99 14.51 23.55
C ASP A 330 -21.30 14.92 22.84
N ASP A 331 -21.48 16.21 22.56
CA ASP A 331 -22.36 16.69 21.49
C ASP A 331 -21.65 17.69 20.53
N PHE A 332 -21.90 17.60 19.22
CA PHE A 332 -21.52 18.60 18.22
C PHE A 332 -22.75 19.35 17.73
N MET A 333 -22.88 20.61 18.15
CA MET A 333 -23.94 21.52 17.70
C MET A 333 -23.37 22.55 16.72
N TYR A 334 -23.90 22.56 15.50
CA TYR A 334 -23.46 23.48 14.46
C TYR A 334 -23.81 24.92 14.83
N ASN A 335 -22.84 25.83 14.67
CA ASN A 335 -22.97 27.25 14.95
C ASN A 335 -23.16 27.64 16.43
N GLU A 336 -22.72 26.79 17.35
CA GLU A 336 -22.60 27.13 18.77
C GLU A 336 -21.15 27.48 19.12
N ALA A 337 -20.97 28.53 19.94
CA ALA A 337 -19.66 29.09 20.32
C ALA A 337 -19.02 28.38 21.52
N CYS A 338 -19.69 27.40 22.12
CA CYS A 338 -19.20 26.66 23.26
C CYS A 338 -19.66 25.21 23.23
N TRP A 339 -18.91 24.35 23.92
CA TRP A 339 -19.32 22.99 24.23
C TRP A 339 -20.28 23.01 25.41
N ILE A 340 -21.35 22.21 25.34
CA ILE A 340 -22.09 21.79 26.53
C ILE A 340 -21.74 20.34 26.76
N GLN A 341 -20.77 20.09 27.65
CA GLN A 341 -20.53 18.74 28.13
C GLN A 341 -21.59 18.42 29.19
N ASN A 342 -22.56 17.57 28.83
CA ASN A 342 -23.60 17.13 29.76
C ASN A 342 -23.00 16.18 30.81
N SER A 343 -22.45 16.74 31.88
CA SER A 343 -22.28 16.01 33.14
C SER A 343 -22.33 16.99 34.32
N ASP A 344 -23.16 16.69 35.31
CA ASP A 344 -23.29 17.42 36.57
C ASP A 344 -22.06 17.26 37.49
N GLU A 345 -20.94 16.73 36.99
CA GLU A 345 -19.78 16.35 37.77
C GLU A 345 -18.47 16.83 37.13
N TYR A 346 -18.20 18.13 36.98
CA TYR A 346 -16.82 18.64 37.06
C TYR A 346 -16.83 20.17 37.25
N LYS A 347 -16.01 20.64 38.19
CA LYS A 347 -15.78 22.08 38.40
C LYS A 347 -15.03 22.66 37.21
N VAL A 348 -15.65 23.67 36.61
CA VAL A 348 -15.18 24.64 35.62
C VAL A 348 -13.71 25.00 35.83
N ASP A 349 -12.88 24.85 34.78
CA ASP A 349 -11.70 25.71 34.53
C ASP A 349 -11.08 25.57 33.12
N THR A 350 -11.66 24.80 32.20
CA THR A 350 -11.21 24.78 30.79
C THR A 350 -12.38 24.86 29.82
N PHE A 351 -12.80 26.08 29.49
CA PHE A 351 -13.58 26.33 28.28
C PHE A 351 -12.62 26.33 27.08
N GLY A 352 -12.73 25.34 26.20
CA GLY A 352 -12.17 25.41 24.85
C GLY A 352 -13.18 26.07 23.91
N PHE A 353 -12.79 27.12 23.20
CA PHE A 353 -13.66 27.81 22.24
C PHE A 353 -13.34 27.34 20.81
N ILE A 354 -14.38 27.07 20.01
CA ILE A 354 -14.27 26.96 18.55
C ILE A 354 -14.72 28.31 17.97
N PRO A 355 -14.00 28.91 17.02
CA PRO A 355 -14.44 30.14 16.36
C PRO A 355 -15.84 29.98 15.77
N ALA A 356 -16.80 30.76 16.26
CA ALA A 356 -18.18 30.78 15.78
C ALA A 356 -18.40 31.91 14.76
N THR A 357 -19.45 31.82 13.94
CA THR A 357 -19.80 32.90 12.99
C THR A 357 -20.18 34.22 13.66
N TYR A 358 -20.50 34.17 14.96
CA TYR A 358 -20.78 35.34 15.80
C TYR A 358 -19.54 35.90 16.50
N ASP A 359 -18.37 35.28 16.33
CA ASP A 359 -17.15 35.81 16.92
C ASP A 359 -16.77 37.09 16.20
N SER A 360 -16.57 38.13 17.02
CA SER A 360 -16.13 39.43 16.54
C SER A 360 -14.76 39.28 15.89
N ASN A 361 -14.52 39.98 14.78
CA ASN A 361 -13.22 39.99 14.12
C ASN A 361 -12.12 40.39 15.13
N ILE A 362 -11.24 39.45 15.46
CA ILE A 362 -10.21 39.64 16.49
C ILE A 362 -9.18 40.71 16.10
N LYS A 363 -9.16 41.11 14.82
CA LYS A 363 -8.32 42.19 14.29
C LYS A 363 -8.62 43.55 14.94
N GLY A 364 -9.82 43.76 15.49
CA GLY A 364 -10.11 44.95 16.31
C GLY A 364 -9.50 44.88 17.72
N PHE A 365 -9.16 43.69 18.20
CA PHE A 365 -8.59 43.45 19.53
C PHE A 365 -7.06 43.41 19.53
N SER A 366 -6.40 43.28 18.37
CA SER A 366 -4.94 43.36 18.26
C SER A 366 -4.36 44.72 18.66
N ASP A 367 -5.18 45.77 18.66
CA ASP A 367 -4.77 47.12 19.07
C ASP A 367 -4.80 47.31 20.60
N TYR A 368 -5.44 46.40 21.34
CA TYR A 368 -5.56 46.46 22.80
C TYR A 368 -4.47 45.67 23.55
N GLY A 369 -3.44 45.18 22.84
CA GLY A 369 -2.22 44.64 23.46
C GLY A 369 -2.33 43.26 24.12
N TYR A 370 -3.47 42.57 23.98
CA TYR A 370 -3.67 41.24 24.59
C TYR A 370 -3.13 40.06 23.77
N PHE A 371 -2.73 40.29 22.51
CA PHE A 371 -2.18 39.25 21.64
C PHE A 371 -0.85 39.72 21.06
N ASP A 372 0.20 38.92 21.29
CA ASP A 372 1.52 39.19 20.75
C ASP A 372 1.48 39.10 19.22
N LYS A 373 1.97 40.14 18.54
CA LYS A 373 1.79 40.37 17.09
C LYS A 373 2.44 39.31 16.19
N GLY A 374 3.15 38.33 16.75
CA GLY A 374 3.83 37.28 16.00
C GLY A 374 3.03 35.99 15.75
N GLY A 375 1.83 35.83 16.35
CA GLY A 375 1.14 34.54 16.39
C GLY A 375 0.10 34.25 15.30
N TYR A 376 -0.36 35.25 14.54
CA TYR A 376 -1.60 35.16 13.74
C TYR A 376 -1.46 35.51 12.26
N GLU A 377 -0.26 35.41 11.68
CA GLU A 377 -0.11 35.45 10.20
C GLU A 377 -0.37 34.10 9.52
N ARG A 378 -0.82 33.07 10.25
CA ARG A 378 -1.12 31.76 9.69
C ARG A 378 -2.37 31.13 10.31
N TRP A 379 -3.52 31.65 9.95
CA TRP A 379 -4.79 30.93 9.98
C TRP A 379 -5.58 31.22 8.72
#